data_AF-A0A3L7QXF9-F1
#
_entry.id   AF-A0A3L7QXF9-F1
#
_cell.length_a   1.000
_cell.length_b   1.000
_cell.length_c   1.000
_cell.angle_alpha   90.00
_cell.angle_beta   90.00
_cell.angle_gamma   90.00
#
_symmetry.space_group_name_H-M   'P 1'
#
loop_
_entity.id
_entity.type
_entity.pdbx_description
1 polymer ?
#
loop_
_entity_poly.entity_id
_entity_poly.type
_entity_poly.pdbx_seq_one_letter_code
_entity_poly.pdbx_strand_id
1 'polypeptide(L)'
;MAKATIEQLKKAGQADAALAFKAAVDKSLVRDIDLQISWSGEADIDLVVEEPPGTVCSLSSPRSTSGGTLLGDAEATAISTGNSGAAAIDAGARVQRERYTASEAFPGTYRVLIRRAWGRVAADTITVQCTLHVGTDREQKIVRQMPLGADEVLLSIDVPAGRRRESLLDATIAQDIVAQQHISRAILAQQLNSLSDPNAARALSQSRAGGGRP
;
A
#
# COMPACT_ATOMS: atom_id res chain seq x y z
N MET A 1 11.56 21.53 12.13
CA MET A 1 10.88 22.85 12.08
C MET A 1 9.79 22.98 13.14
N ALA A 2 8.70 22.19 13.12
CA ALA A 2 7.59 22.33 14.08
C ALA A 2 7.99 22.33 15.58
N LYS A 3 8.88 21.41 16.00
CA LYS A 3 9.39 21.36 17.39
C LYS A 3 10.10 22.65 17.81
N ALA A 4 10.90 23.24 16.92
CA ALA A 4 11.61 24.48 17.20
C ALA A 4 10.64 25.67 17.35
N THR A 5 9.61 25.75 16.51
CA THR A 5 8.56 26.76 16.60
C THR A 5 7.77 26.65 17.90
N ILE A 6 7.41 25.43 18.34
CA ILE A 6 6.72 25.20 19.62
C ILE A 6 7.58 25.69 20.78
N GLU A 7 8.87 25.36 20.80
CA GLU A 7 9.78 25.80 21.86
C GLU A 7 10.01 27.31 21.86
N GLN A 8 10.03 27.95 20.69
CA GLN A 8 10.12 29.40 20.59
C GLN A 8 8.88 30.09 21.16
N LEU A 9 7.68 29.60 20.85
CA LEU A 9 6.42 30.15 21.39
C LEU A 9 6.34 30.00 22.91
N LYS A 10 6.78 28.86 23.46
CA LYS A 10 6.88 28.66 24.92
C LYS A 10 7.85 29.66 25.57
N LYS A 11 9.04 29.84 24.98
CA LYS A 11 10.04 30.81 25.47
C LYS A 11 9.55 32.26 25.41
N ALA A 12 8.68 32.57 24.45
CA ALA A 12 8.03 33.88 24.32
C ALA A 12 6.84 34.08 25.29
N GLY A 13 6.57 33.12 26.20
CA GLY A 13 5.44 33.18 27.13
C GLY A 13 4.06 32.93 26.47
N GLN A 14 4.03 32.55 25.19
CA GLN A 14 2.80 32.33 24.42
C GLN A 14 2.35 30.87 24.52
N ALA A 15 2.05 30.41 25.74
CA ALA A 15 1.73 29.02 26.03
C ALA A 15 0.50 28.52 25.24
N ASP A 16 -0.55 29.33 25.15
CA ASP A 16 -1.78 28.97 24.41
C ASP A 16 -1.53 28.84 22.91
N ALA A 17 -0.70 29.72 22.33
CA ALA A 17 -0.33 29.64 20.91
C ALA A 17 0.55 28.40 20.64
N ALA A 18 1.47 28.07 21.55
CA ALA A 18 2.26 26.85 21.45
C ALA A 18 1.38 25.58 21.52
N LEU A 19 0.38 25.58 22.39
CA LEU A 19 -0.58 24.48 22.53
C LEU A 19 -1.43 24.33 21.27
N ALA A 20 -2.00 25.42 20.76
CA ALA A 20 -2.82 25.43 19.55
C ALA A 20 -2.02 24.97 18.33
N PHE A 21 -0.78 25.45 18.18
CA PHE A 21 0.10 25.02 17.09
C PHE A 21 0.47 23.55 17.21
N LYS A 22 0.78 23.07 18.43
CA LYS A 22 1.02 21.65 18.67
C LYS A 22 -0.20 20.80 18.28
N ALA A 23 -1.40 21.20 18.69
CA ALA A 23 -2.63 20.47 18.35
C ALA A 23 -2.87 20.43 16.83
N ALA A 24 -2.60 21.53 16.12
CA ALA A 24 -2.68 21.57 14.66
C ALA A 24 -1.66 20.63 13.98
N VAL A 25 -0.42 20.62 14.48
CA VAL A 25 0.63 19.71 14.01
C VAL A 25 0.24 18.26 14.27
N ASP A 26 -0.15 17.91 15.49
CA ASP A 26 -0.55 16.55 15.86
C ASP A 26 -1.73 16.09 14.98
N LYS A 27 -2.74 16.93 14.78
CA LYS A 27 -3.88 16.65 13.89
C LYS A 27 -3.44 16.42 12.43
N SER A 28 -2.44 17.15 11.95
CA SER A 28 -1.90 17.00 10.58
C SER A 28 -1.14 15.70 10.35
N LEU A 29 -0.64 15.07 11.43
CA LEU A 29 0.10 13.80 11.39
C LEU A 29 -0.82 12.58 11.43
N VAL A 30 -2.11 12.76 11.72
CA VAL A 30 -3.07 11.65 11.77
C VAL A 30 -3.25 11.03 10.39
N ARG A 31 -3.12 9.71 10.32
CA ARG A 31 -3.41 8.89 9.13
C ARG A 31 -4.42 7.83 9.49
N ASP A 32 -5.46 7.66 8.69
CA ASP A 32 -6.45 6.62 8.93
C ASP A 32 -5.92 5.24 8.56
N ILE A 33 -5.06 5.17 7.54
CA ILE A 33 -4.34 3.96 7.13
C ILE A 33 -2.91 4.33 6.73
N ASP A 34 -1.98 3.52 7.22
CA ASP A 34 -0.57 3.56 6.87
C ASP A 34 -0.06 2.14 6.60
N LEU A 35 0.12 1.82 5.33
CA LEU A 35 0.60 0.52 4.87
C LEU A 35 2.01 0.66 4.34
N GLN A 36 2.94 -0.11 4.91
CA GLN A 36 4.32 -0.19 4.45
C GLN A 36 4.67 -1.64 4.15
N ILE A 37 5.29 -1.86 3.00
CA ILE A 37 5.95 -3.11 2.67
C ILE A 37 7.47 -2.90 2.73
N SER A 38 8.20 -3.92 3.15
CA SER A 38 9.66 -3.90 3.16
C SER A 38 10.26 -5.24 2.78
N TRP A 39 11.33 -5.21 2.00
CA TRP A 39 12.03 -6.41 1.54
C TRP A 39 13.54 -6.16 1.45
N SER A 40 14.30 -7.26 1.39
CA SER A 40 15.73 -7.25 1.13
C SER A 40 16.00 -7.99 -0.17
N GLY A 41 17.17 -7.77 -0.77
CA GLY A 41 17.56 -8.35 -2.06
C GLY A 41 17.38 -7.39 -3.22
N GLU A 42 17.90 -7.79 -4.37
CA GLU A 42 17.84 -7.02 -5.60
C GLU A 42 16.53 -7.35 -6.32
N ALA A 43 15.45 -6.71 -5.87
CA ALA A 43 14.13 -6.83 -6.45
C ALA A 43 13.41 -5.48 -6.45
N ASP A 44 12.53 -5.34 -7.43
CA ASP A 44 11.58 -4.25 -7.52
C ASP A 44 10.19 -4.81 -7.25
N ILE A 45 9.58 -4.30 -6.19
CA ILE A 45 8.27 -4.74 -5.71
C ILE A 45 7.32 -3.56 -5.81
N ASP A 46 6.27 -3.74 -6.60
CA ASP A 46 5.20 -2.77 -6.76
C ASP A 46 4.10 -3.00 -5.72
N LEU A 47 3.59 -1.90 -5.16
CA LEU A 47 2.38 -1.83 -4.35
C LEU A 47 1.24 -1.18 -5.16
N VAL A 48 0.12 -1.90 -5.25
CA VAL A 48 -1.12 -1.39 -5.83
C VAL A 48 -2.24 -1.52 -4.80
N VAL A 49 -2.97 -0.44 -4.56
CA VAL A 49 -4.07 -0.39 -3.60
C VAL A 49 -5.35 0.03 -4.31
N GLU A 50 -6.33 -0.85 -4.34
CA GLU A 50 -7.72 -0.53 -4.66
C GLU A 50 -8.42 -0.11 -3.37
N GLU A 51 -9.03 1.07 -3.40
CA GLU A 51 -9.68 1.70 -2.27
C GLU A 51 -11.19 1.41 -2.30
N PRO A 52 -11.92 1.50 -1.18
CA PRO A 52 -13.34 1.10 -1.11
C PRO A 52 -14.24 1.69 -2.21
N PRO A 53 -14.06 2.93 -2.68
CA PRO A 53 -14.85 3.49 -3.78
C PRO A 53 -14.48 2.99 -5.18
N GLY A 54 -13.49 2.11 -5.33
CA GLY A 54 -13.02 1.55 -6.61
C GLY A 54 -11.82 2.27 -7.23
N THR A 55 -11.33 3.35 -6.63
CA THR A 55 -10.14 4.06 -7.11
C THR A 55 -8.88 3.25 -6.84
N VAL A 56 -7.86 3.43 -7.68
CA VAL A 56 -6.58 2.74 -7.54
C VAL A 56 -5.43 3.72 -7.30
N CYS A 57 -4.61 3.41 -6.31
CA CYS A 57 -3.32 4.05 -6.04
C CYS A 57 -2.20 3.08 -6.42
N SER A 58 -1.28 3.51 -7.29
CA SER A 58 -0.18 2.68 -7.80
C SER A 58 0.99 3.57 -8.25
N LEU A 59 2.12 2.99 -8.66
CA LEU A 59 3.25 3.78 -9.19
C LEU A 59 2.87 4.67 -10.39
N SER A 60 1.94 4.21 -11.24
CA SER A 60 1.44 4.97 -12.39
C SER A 60 0.44 6.08 -12.02
N SER A 61 -0.20 5.95 -10.85
CA SER A 61 -1.15 6.91 -10.28
C SER A 61 -0.89 7.02 -8.78
N PRO A 62 0.22 7.67 -8.36
CA PRO A 62 0.71 7.64 -6.98
C PRO A 62 -0.12 8.51 -6.04
N ARG A 63 -1.11 9.24 -6.55
CA ARG A 63 -2.14 9.91 -5.76
C ARG A 63 -3.49 9.56 -6.35
N SER A 64 -4.36 8.94 -5.55
CA SER A 64 -5.72 8.62 -5.96
C SER A 64 -6.69 9.73 -5.57
N THR A 65 -7.85 9.75 -6.22
CA THR A 65 -8.91 10.73 -5.91
C THR A 65 -9.63 10.42 -4.59
N SER A 66 -9.49 9.20 -4.07
CA SER A 66 -9.93 8.83 -2.72
C SER A 66 -8.97 9.27 -1.61
N GLY A 67 -7.87 9.97 -1.94
CA GLY A 67 -6.95 10.56 -0.96
C GLY A 67 -5.79 9.65 -0.56
N GLY A 68 -5.66 8.49 -1.17
CA GLY A 68 -4.49 7.63 -1.06
C GLY A 68 -3.26 8.24 -1.72
N THR A 69 -2.09 8.03 -1.11
CA THR A 69 -0.79 8.43 -1.67
C THR A 69 0.17 7.26 -1.55
N LEU A 70 0.80 6.90 -2.67
CA LEU A 70 1.90 5.95 -2.74
C LEU A 70 3.23 6.72 -2.67
N LEU A 71 4.16 6.19 -1.88
CA LEU A 71 5.52 6.67 -1.68
C LEU A 71 6.46 5.53 -2.04
N GLY A 72 7.23 5.73 -3.11
CA GLY A 72 8.23 4.77 -3.56
C GLY A 72 9.44 4.74 -2.64
N ASP A 73 10.40 3.85 -2.92
CA ASP A 73 11.47 3.51 -1.98
C ASP A 73 12.34 4.68 -1.50
N ALA A 74 12.74 5.59 -2.38
CA ALA A 74 13.52 6.77 -1.96
C ALA A 74 12.72 7.67 -0.98
N GLU A 75 11.44 7.88 -1.26
CA GLU A 75 10.54 8.72 -0.47
C GLU A 75 10.14 8.05 0.85
N ALA A 76 9.76 6.78 0.80
CA ALA A 76 9.44 5.95 1.95
C ALA A 76 10.65 5.82 2.89
N THR A 77 11.85 5.66 2.34
CA THR A 77 13.10 5.65 3.11
C THR A 77 13.33 6.98 3.80
N ALA A 78 13.30 8.11 3.07
CA ALA A 78 13.52 9.43 3.64
C ALA A 78 12.54 9.78 4.77
N ILE A 79 11.27 9.40 4.63
CA ILE A 79 10.23 9.69 5.64
C ILE A 79 10.44 8.85 6.90
N SER A 80 10.85 7.58 6.76
CA SER A 80 11.05 6.70 7.92
C SER A 80 12.32 6.96 8.73
N THR A 81 13.38 7.46 8.08
CA THR A 81 14.68 7.70 8.73
C THR A 81 14.83 9.14 9.17
N GLY A 82 13.90 10.03 8.81
CA GLY A 82 13.98 11.46 9.08
C GLY A 82 15.12 12.17 8.34
N ASN A 83 15.77 11.48 7.39
CA ASN A 83 16.94 11.98 6.66
C ASN A 83 16.59 12.11 5.18
N SER A 84 16.41 13.34 4.73
CA SER A 84 16.28 13.69 3.30
C SER A 84 17.67 13.98 2.74
N GLY A 85 18.49 12.97 2.50
CA GLY A 85 19.84 13.22 2.00
C GLY A 85 20.68 11.99 1.68
N ALA A 86 21.07 11.91 0.40
CA ALA A 86 22.18 11.16 -0.18
C ALA A 86 22.26 9.65 0.12
N ALA A 87 21.60 8.89 -0.75
CA ALA A 87 21.95 7.50 -1.00
C ALA A 87 23.39 7.43 -1.55
N ALA A 88 24.28 6.81 -0.79
CA ALA A 88 25.54 6.31 -1.32
C ALA A 88 25.81 4.92 -0.73
N ILE A 89 26.19 4.01 -1.64
CA ILE A 89 26.99 2.78 -1.46
C ILE A 89 26.43 1.64 -0.58
N ASP A 90 25.49 0.87 -1.14
CA ASP A 90 25.61 -0.59 -1.37
C ASP A 90 24.21 -1.16 -1.69
N ALA A 91 23.95 -1.45 -2.97
CA ALA A 91 22.64 -1.89 -3.44
C ALA A 91 22.25 -3.28 -2.90
N GLY A 92 23.21 -4.09 -2.43
CA GLY A 92 22.98 -5.45 -1.96
C GLY A 92 22.47 -5.59 -0.52
N ALA A 93 22.63 -4.55 0.32
CA ALA A 93 22.35 -4.63 1.76
C ALA A 93 21.19 -3.74 2.24
N ARG A 94 20.56 -2.96 1.36
CA ARG A 94 19.50 -2.02 1.77
C ARG A 94 18.14 -2.72 1.86
N VAL A 95 17.45 -2.49 2.97
CA VAL A 95 16.02 -2.82 3.10
C VAL A 95 15.23 -1.80 2.28
N GLN A 96 14.68 -2.28 1.16
CA GLN A 96 13.84 -1.51 0.24
C GLN A 96 12.41 -1.46 0.77
N ARG A 97 11.67 -0.38 0.47
CA ARG A 97 10.31 -0.16 0.99
C ARG A 97 9.38 0.51 0.00
N GLU A 98 8.10 0.19 0.06
CA GLU A 98 7.05 1.06 -0.50
C GLU A 98 6.00 1.33 0.57
N ARG A 99 5.36 2.49 0.48
CA ARG A 99 4.38 2.91 1.47
C ARG A 99 3.15 3.51 0.81
N TYR A 100 2.00 3.00 1.15
CA TYR A 100 0.70 3.62 0.87
C TYR A 100 0.16 4.27 2.15
N THR A 101 -0.38 5.48 2.05
CA THR A 101 -1.03 6.15 3.18
C THR A 101 -2.22 6.97 2.73
N ALA A 102 -3.24 7.06 3.59
CA ALA A 102 -4.31 8.04 3.43
C ALA A 102 -4.50 8.81 4.75
N SER A 103 -4.51 10.13 4.65
CA SER A 103 -4.79 10.99 5.81
C SER A 103 -6.22 10.75 6.28
N GLU A 104 -7.17 10.96 5.38
CA GLU A 104 -8.57 10.65 5.59
C GLU A 104 -8.96 9.53 4.62
N ALA A 105 -9.16 8.33 5.15
CA ALA A 105 -9.52 7.14 4.38
C ALA A 105 -11.04 6.99 4.33
N PHE A 106 -11.57 6.35 3.29
CA PHE A 106 -12.94 5.84 3.33
C PHE A 106 -13.00 4.63 4.27
N PRO A 107 -14.09 4.44 5.03
CA PRO A 107 -14.33 3.17 5.68
C PRO A 107 -14.57 2.08 4.64
N GLY A 108 -14.12 0.86 4.92
CA GLY A 108 -14.33 -0.30 4.07
C GLY A 108 -13.05 -1.12 3.85
N THR A 109 -13.15 -2.06 2.91
CA THR A 109 -12.06 -2.97 2.59
C THR A 109 -11.18 -2.40 1.49
N TYR A 110 -9.90 -2.23 1.79
CA TYR A 110 -8.85 -1.93 0.83
C TYR A 110 -8.25 -3.24 0.32
N ARG A 111 -8.19 -3.41 -1.00
CA ARG A 111 -7.53 -4.57 -1.64
C ARG A 111 -6.15 -4.16 -2.08
N VAL A 112 -5.15 -4.91 -1.65
CA VAL A 112 -3.76 -4.59 -1.85
C VAL A 112 -3.10 -5.72 -2.62
N LEU A 113 -2.56 -5.38 -3.78
CA LEU A 113 -1.73 -6.26 -4.59
C LEU A 113 -0.27 -5.86 -4.40
N ILE A 114 0.54 -6.81 -3.95
CA ILE A 114 2.00 -6.68 -3.87
C ILE A 114 2.57 -7.59 -4.95
N ARG A 115 3.36 -7.04 -5.87
CA ARG A 115 3.86 -7.78 -7.04
C ARG A 115 5.35 -7.56 -7.21
N ARG A 116 6.08 -8.63 -7.47
CA ARG A 116 7.46 -8.57 -7.98
C ARG A 116 7.45 -8.16 -9.44
N ALA A 117 7.93 -6.95 -9.74
CA ALA A 117 8.12 -6.49 -11.10
C ALA A 117 9.32 -7.20 -11.75
N TRP A 118 10.43 -7.29 -11.00
CA TRP A 118 11.62 -8.03 -11.40
C TRP A 118 12.54 -8.31 -10.20
N GLY A 119 13.56 -9.14 -10.43
CA GLY A 119 14.62 -9.42 -9.45
C GLY A 119 14.28 -10.54 -8.45
N ARG A 120 15.00 -10.60 -7.34
CA ARG A 120 14.85 -11.63 -6.31
C ARG A 120 14.81 -11.05 -4.90
N VAL A 121 13.73 -11.38 -4.18
CA VAL A 121 13.60 -11.05 -2.76
C VAL A 121 14.40 -12.06 -1.94
N ALA A 122 15.17 -11.57 -0.98
CA ALA A 122 15.90 -12.41 -0.05
C ALA A 122 14.94 -13.31 0.73
N ALA A 123 15.21 -14.62 0.72
CA ALA A 123 14.36 -15.65 1.34
C ALA A 123 12.89 -15.61 0.86
N ASP A 124 12.62 -15.01 -0.31
CA ASP A 124 11.28 -14.88 -0.90
C ASP A 124 10.22 -14.37 0.09
N THR A 125 10.65 -13.52 1.03
CA THR A 125 9.81 -13.04 2.14
C THR A 125 9.78 -11.52 2.18
N ILE A 126 8.58 -10.98 2.33
CA ILE A 126 8.36 -9.56 2.58
C ILE A 126 7.79 -9.35 3.97
N THR A 127 8.01 -8.16 4.53
CA THR A 127 7.32 -7.73 5.75
C THR A 127 6.29 -6.68 5.39
N VAL A 128 5.06 -6.91 5.80
CA VAL A 128 3.94 -5.98 5.65
C VAL A 128 3.59 -5.42 7.02
N GLN A 129 3.64 -4.11 7.16
CA GLN A 129 3.21 -3.37 8.32
C GLN A 129 2.01 -2.50 7.95
N CYS A 130 0.88 -2.71 8.60
CA CYS A 130 -0.28 -1.84 8.50
C CYS A 130 -0.55 -1.20 9.86
N THR A 131 -0.62 0.13 9.90
CA THR A 131 -1.05 0.88 11.07
C THR A 131 -2.33 1.64 10.73
N LEU A 132 -3.41 1.36 11.44
CA LEU A 132 -4.68 2.09 11.33
C LEU A 132 -4.72 3.20 12.37
N HIS A 133 -5.39 4.31 12.04
CA HIS A 133 -5.66 5.44 12.93
C HIS A 133 -4.40 5.99 13.65
N VAL A 134 -3.31 6.11 12.89
CA VAL A 134 -2.01 6.63 13.33
C VAL A 134 -2.18 7.97 14.04
N GLY A 135 -1.53 8.12 15.21
CA GLY A 135 -1.56 9.37 15.97
C GLY A 135 -2.87 9.62 16.72
N THR A 136 -3.67 8.58 16.94
CA THR A 136 -4.89 8.62 17.77
C THR A 136 -4.85 7.57 18.88
N ASP A 137 -5.80 7.64 19.81
CA ASP A 137 -6.04 6.63 20.83
C ASP A 137 -6.55 5.28 20.27
N ARG A 138 -6.99 5.26 19.02
CA ARG A 138 -7.47 4.07 18.29
C ARG A 138 -6.39 3.44 17.42
N GLU A 139 -5.12 3.84 17.57
CA GLU A 139 -4.04 3.32 16.73
C GLU A 139 -3.92 1.79 16.86
N GLN A 140 -3.90 1.10 15.73
CA GLN A 140 -3.76 -0.35 15.66
C GLN A 140 -2.67 -0.73 14.68
N LYS A 141 -1.64 -1.41 15.16
CA LYS A 141 -0.50 -1.81 14.34
C LYS A 141 -0.47 -3.33 14.17
N ILE A 142 -0.41 -3.76 12.92
CA ILE A 142 -0.27 -5.16 12.52
C ILE A 142 0.99 -5.28 11.70
N VAL A 143 1.89 -6.18 12.10
CA VAL A 143 3.10 -6.53 11.35
C VAL A 143 3.04 -8.01 11.03
N ARG A 144 3.20 -8.37 9.76
CA ARG A 144 3.26 -9.76 9.31
C ARG A 144 4.38 -9.96 8.31
N GLN A 145 5.14 -11.02 8.50
CA GLN A 145 6.00 -11.57 7.46
C GLN A 145 5.17 -12.50 6.59
N MET A 146 5.34 -12.42 5.29
CA MET A 146 4.61 -13.26 4.35
C MET A 146 5.52 -13.68 3.19
N PRO A 147 5.39 -14.93 2.71
CA PRO A 147 6.09 -15.36 1.51
C PRO A 147 5.53 -14.60 0.31
N LEU A 148 6.41 -14.01 -0.49
CA LEU A 148 6.08 -13.48 -1.81
C LEU A 148 6.25 -14.65 -2.78
N GLY A 149 5.14 -15.37 -3.03
CA GLY A 149 5.10 -16.64 -3.74
C GLY A 149 5.55 -16.58 -5.21
N ALA A 150 4.71 -17.07 -6.13
CA ALA A 150 5.10 -17.20 -7.53
C ALA A 150 5.52 -15.88 -8.16
N ASP A 151 4.84 -14.76 -7.81
CA ASP A 151 5.26 -13.37 -8.13
C ASP A 151 4.41 -12.30 -7.42
N GLU A 152 3.23 -12.66 -6.90
CA GLU A 152 2.30 -11.71 -6.27
C GLU A 152 1.66 -12.24 -4.98
N VAL A 153 1.20 -11.30 -4.15
CA VAL A 153 0.37 -11.56 -2.96
C VAL A 153 -0.77 -10.54 -2.96
N LEU A 154 -2.00 -11.03 -2.75
CA LEU A 154 -3.17 -10.20 -2.54
C LEU A 154 -3.56 -10.24 -1.06
N LEU A 155 -3.76 -9.07 -0.46
CA LEU A 155 -4.22 -8.92 0.91
C LEU A 155 -5.37 -7.92 1.02
N SER A 156 -6.22 -8.12 2.02
CA SER A 156 -7.35 -7.24 2.32
C SER A 156 -7.11 -6.57 3.67
N ILE A 157 -7.32 -5.26 3.74
CA ILE A 157 -7.22 -4.47 4.96
C ILE A 157 -8.57 -3.80 5.19
N ASP A 158 -9.21 -4.13 6.30
CA ASP A 158 -10.45 -3.48 6.69
C ASP A 158 -10.16 -2.23 7.52
N VAL A 159 -10.67 -1.09 7.04
CA VAL A 159 -10.66 0.18 7.77
C VAL A 159 -12.08 0.42 8.31
N PRO A 160 -12.36 0.06 9.57
CA PRO A 160 -13.73 0.10 10.09
C PRO A 160 -14.28 1.52 10.23
N ALA A 161 -13.42 2.51 10.47
CA ALA A 161 -13.82 3.87 10.80
C ALA A 161 -12.92 4.94 10.17
N GLY A 162 -12.95 5.05 8.84
CA GLY A 162 -12.30 6.13 8.09
C GLY A 162 -13.01 7.48 8.23
N ARG A 163 -12.27 8.58 8.09
CA ARG A 163 -12.78 9.96 8.23
C ARG A 163 -13.35 10.56 6.94
N ARG A 164 -13.00 10.01 5.77
CA ARG A 164 -13.43 10.53 4.47
C ARG A 164 -14.91 10.20 4.23
N ARG A 165 -15.70 11.22 3.86
CA ARG A 165 -17.13 11.09 3.55
C ARG A 165 -17.56 11.74 2.23
N GLU A 166 -16.62 12.32 1.50
CA GLU A 166 -16.88 13.01 0.24
C GLU A 166 -17.39 12.04 -0.84
N SER A 167 -18.32 12.48 -1.68
CA SER A 167 -18.75 11.71 -2.85
C SER A 167 -17.75 11.92 -3.99
N LEU A 168 -17.39 10.85 -4.72
CA LEU A 168 -16.42 10.89 -5.82
C LEU A 168 -17.06 11.10 -7.21
N LEU A 169 -18.31 11.57 -7.26
CA LEU A 169 -19.01 11.85 -8.51
C LEU A 169 -18.14 12.82 -9.34
N ASP A 170 -17.76 12.38 -10.54
CA ASP A 170 -16.87 12.99 -11.56
C ASP A 170 -15.43 12.44 -11.66
N ALA A 171 -14.86 11.81 -10.63
CA ALA A 171 -13.47 11.31 -10.67
C ALA A 171 -13.31 9.90 -11.28
N THR A 172 -14.39 9.12 -11.34
CA THR A 172 -14.38 7.68 -11.63
C THR A 172 -14.01 7.36 -13.09
N ILE A 173 -14.41 8.19 -14.05
CA ILE A 173 -14.29 7.88 -15.49
C ILE A 173 -12.82 7.77 -15.94
N ALA A 174 -11.93 8.61 -15.41
CA ALA A 174 -10.53 8.60 -15.80
C ALA A 174 -9.71 7.49 -15.10
N GLN A 175 -10.09 7.08 -13.89
CA GLN A 175 -9.35 6.09 -13.11
C GLN A 175 -9.75 4.64 -13.43
N ASP A 176 -11.00 4.41 -13.85
CA ASP A 176 -11.51 3.06 -14.19
C ASP A 176 -10.67 2.35 -15.27
N ILE A 177 -10.13 3.10 -16.24
CA ILE A 177 -9.32 2.53 -17.34
C ILE A 177 -8.01 1.94 -16.81
N VAL A 178 -7.34 2.62 -15.86
CA VAL A 178 -6.04 2.18 -15.32
C VAL A 178 -6.25 1.04 -14.32
N ALA A 179 -7.24 1.16 -13.44
CA ALA A 179 -7.60 0.13 -12.46
C ALA A 179 -7.99 -1.20 -13.13
N GLN A 180 -8.87 -1.16 -14.14
CA GLN A 180 -9.28 -2.36 -14.88
C GLN A 180 -8.10 -3.05 -15.57
N GLN A 181 -7.11 -2.31 -16.08
CA GLN A 181 -5.96 -2.93 -16.74
C GLN A 181 -5.08 -3.73 -15.77
N HIS A 182 -4.87 -3.24 -14.54
CA HIS A 182 -4.05 -3.94 -13.56
C HIS A 182 -4.78 -5.14 -12.95
N ILE A 183 -6.05 -4.98 -12.57
CA ILE A 183 -6.85 -6.06 -11.96
C ILE A 183 -7.18 -7.14 -12.99
N SER A 184 -7.58 -6.78 -14.22
CA SER A 184 -7.85 -7.77 -15.27
C SER A 184 -6.61 -8.57 -15.62
N ARG A 185 -5.42 -7.96 -15.57
CA ARG A 185 -4.15 -8.68 -15.76
C ARG A 185 -3.86 -9.65 -14.63
N ALA A 186 -4.10 -9.26 -13.37
CA ALA A 186 -3.91 -10.15 -12.23
C ALA A 186 -4.89 -11.34 -12.25
N ILE A 187 -6.18 -11.09 -12.52
CA ILE A 187 -7.20 -12.15 -12.64
C ILE A 187 -6.90 -13.09 -13.82
N LEU A 188 -6.50 -12.53 -14.98
CA LEU A 188 -6.10 -13.34 -16.14
C LEU A 188 -4.86 -14.18 -15.84
N ALA A 189 -3.87 -13.63 -15.13
CA ALA A 189 -2.69 -14.37 -14.71
C ALA A 189 -3.05 -15.52 -13.76
N GLN A 190 -3.97 -15.31 -12.81
CA GLN A 190 -4.49 -16.37 -11.94
C GLN A 190 -5.22 -17.47 -12.73
N GLN A 191 -6.02 -17.09 -13.73
CA GLN A 191 -6.68 -18.07 -14.61
C GLN A 191 -5.70 -18.84 -15.48
N LEU A 192 -4.71 -18.19 -16.09
CA LEU A 192 -3.66 -18.86 -16.87
C LEU A 192 -2.81 -19.79 -16.01
N ASN A 193 -2.47 -19.39 -14.78
CA ASN A 193 -1.73 -20.24 -13.86
C ASN A 193 -2.55 -21.46 -13.43
N SER A 194 -3.87 -21.31 -13.24
CA SER A 194 -4.77 -22.44 -12.98
C SER A 194 -4.91 -23.41 -14.16
N LEU A 195 -4.76 -22.93 -15.41
CA LEU A 195 -4.74 -23.77 -16.62
C LEU A 195 -3.37 -24.41 -16.89
N SER A 196 -2.30 -23.82 -16.34
CA SER A 196 -0.92 -24.31 -16.47
C SER A 196 -0.60 -25.41 -15.45
N ASP A 197 -1.48 -25.63 -14.46
CA ASP A 197 -1.38 -26.77 -13.54
C ASP A 197 -1.65 -28.09 -14.30
N PRO A 198 -0.66 -28.99 -14.42
CA PRO A 198 -0.79 -30.24 -15.18
C PRO A 198 -1.96 -31.12 -14.70
N ASN A 199 -2.35 -30.98 -13.43
CA ASN A 199 -3.47 -31.74 -12.87
C ASN A 199 -4.84 -31.15 -13.28
N ALA A 200 -4.95 -29.83 -13.39
CA ALA A 200 -6.16 -29.16 -13.89
C ALA A 200 -6.35 -29.38 -15.40
N ALA A 201 -5.26 -29.33 -16.18
CA ALA A 201 -5.27 -29.66 -17.61
C ALA A 201 -5.65 -31.14 -17.87
N ARG A 202 -5.25 -32.06 -16.99
CA ARG A 202 -5.64 -33.47 -17.03
C ARG A 202 -7.11 -33.70 -16.66
N ALA A 203 -7.64 -32.99 -15.67
CA ALA A 203 -9.06 -33.09 -15.30
C ALA A 203 -9.98 -32.60 -16.42
N LEU A 204 -9.61 -31.52 -17.13
CA LEU A 204 -10.39 -30.97 -18.24
C LEU A 204 -10.36 -31.86 -19.50
N SER A 205 -9.20 -32.49 -19.78
CA SER A 205 -9.06 -33.44 -20.90
C SER A 205 -9.77 -34.77 -20.63
N GLN A 206 -9.78 -35.25 -19.38
CA GLN A 206 -10.55 -36.43 -18.97
C GLN A 206 -12.07 -36.18 -18.99
N SER A 207 -12.52 -34.97 -18.61
CA SER A 207 -13.92 -34.57 -18.72
C SER A 207 -14.41 -34.53 -20.18
N ARG A 208 -13.57 -34.09 -21.13
CA ARG A 208 -13.89 -34.14 -22.58
C ARG A 208 -13.85 -35.54 -23.18
N ALA A 209 -13.01 -36.44 -22.66
CA ALA A 209 -12.91 -37.81 -23.16
C ALA A 209 -14.02 -38.75 -22.64
N GLY A 210 -14.69 -38.40 -21.53
CA GLY A 210 -15.76 -39.20 -20.93
C GLY A 210 -17.17 -38.97 -21.50
N GLY A 211 -17.37 -37.95 -22.33
CA GLY A 211 -18.70 -37.53 -22.81
C GLY A 211 -19.21 -38.23 -24.07
N GLY A 212 -18.49 -39.22 -24.59
CA GLY A 212 -18.90 -39.92 -25.81
C GLY A 212 -18.96 -41.43 -25.58
N ARG A 213 -20.17 -41.97 -25.44
CA ARG A 213 -20.48 -43.35 -25.82
C ARG A 213 -21.99 -43.52 -26.11
N PRO A 214 -22.33 -44.46 -27.02
CA PRO A 214 -23.53 -44.48 -27.86
C PRO A 214 -24.82 -44.86 -27.13
#